data_AF-A0A920B5T6-F1
#
_entry.id   AF-A0A920B5T6-F1
#
_cell.length_a   1.000
_cell.length_b   1.000
_cell.length_c   1.000
_cell.angle_alpha   90.00
_cell.angle_beta   90.00
_cell.angle_gamma   90.00
#
_symmetry.space_group_name_H-M   'P 1'
#
loop_
_entity.id
_entity.type
_entity.pdbx_description
1 polymer ?
#
loop_
_entity_poly.entity_id
_entity_poly.type
_entity_poly.pdbx_seq_one_letter_code
_entity_poly.pdbx_strand_id
1 'polypeptide(L)' 'MDKLSSLNVLYDKDDAKWIKTSEYGDSNDWVLIKSDKSSTYFLSDIAYHYDKFNRGYDKVINVWGSDHHSHVSV' A
#
# COMPACT_ATOMS: atom_id res chain seq x y z
N MET A 1 -6.56 3.76 7.61
CA MET A 1 -5.68 3.02 8.55
C MET A 1 -6.41 1.87 9.21
N ASP A 2 -7.61 2.07 9.75
CA ASP A 2 -8.38 1.06 10.50
C ASP A 2 -8.51 -0.29 9.79
N LYS A 3 -8.79 -0.28 8.48
CA LYS A 3 -8.86 -1.50 7.68
C LYS A 3 -7.54 -2.28 7.71
N LEU A 4 -6.41 -1.61 7.50
CA LEU A 4 -5.09 -2.24 7.55
C LEU A 4 -4.75 -2.73 8.96
N SER A 5 -5.08 -1.94 9.99
CA SER A 5 -4.91 -2.35 11.39
C SER A 5 -5.72 -3.61 11.72
N SER A 6 -6.96 -3.71 11.24
CA SER A 6 -7.83 -4.89 11.46
C SER A 6 -7.31 -6.17 10.81
N LEU A 7 -6.48 -6.04 9.77
CA LEU A 7 -5.86 -7.17 9.07
C LEU A 7 -4.55 -7.63 9.75
N ASN A 8 -4.07 -6.93 10.77
CA ASN A 8 -2.82 -7.22 11.48
C ASN A 8 -1.58 -7.25 10.56
N VAL A 9 -1.60 -6.43 9.49
CA VAL A 9 -0.52 -6.34 8.50
C VAL A 9 0.42 -5.16 8.74
N LEU A 10 0.18 -4.38 9.80
CA LEU A 10 0.97 -3.19 10.13
C LEU A 10 1.93 -3.48 11.27
N TYR A 11 3.10 -2.85 11.23
CA TYR A 11 4.04 -2.83 12.35
C TYR A 11 4.80 -1.51 12.40
N ASP A 12 5.41 -1.22 13.55
CA ASP A 12 6.24 -0.04 13.76
C ASP A 12 7.72 -0.45 13.80
N LYS A 13 8.56 0.32 13.11
CA LYS A 13 10.02 0.14 13.04
C LYS A 13 10.66 1.48 12.66
N ASP A 14 11.76 1.85 13.32
CA ASP A 14 12.52 3.08 13.05
C ASP A 14 11.63 4.35 13.08
N ASP A 15 10.76 4.45 14.09
CA ASP A 15 9.74 5.52 14.26
C ASP A 15 8.74 5.68 13.10
N ALA A 16 8.75 4.76 12.14
CA ALA A 16 7.90 4.69 10.97
C ALA A 16 6.89 3.53 11.06
N LYS A 17 5.81 3.63 10.29
CA LYS A 17 4.77 2.60 10.16
C LYS A 17 4.93 1.86 8.84
N TRP A 18 5.05 0.55 8.92
CA TRP A 18 5.32 -0.35 7.81
C TRP A 18 4.13 -1.29 7.56
N ILE A 19 4.05 -1.84 6.34
CA ILE A 19 3.12 -2.89 5.95
C ILE A 19 3.90 -4.14 5.52
N LYS A 20 3.45 -5.31 5.98
CA LYS A 20 4.08 -6.63 5.77
C LYS A 20 3.85 -7.19 4.36
N THR A 21 4.11 -6.43 3.31
CA THR A 21 3.91 -6.88 1.93
C THR A 21 4.79 -8.08 1.56
N SER A 22 5.92 -8.29 2.24
CA SER A 22 6.75 -9.48 2.05
C SER A 22 6.03 -10.79 2.40
N GLU A 23 5.06 -10.76 3.31
CA GLU A 23 4.18 -11.90 3.59
C GLU A 23 3.18 -12.18 2.45
N TYR A 24 3.06 -11.26 1.48
CA TYR A 24 2.13 -11.30 0.35
C TYR A 24 2.82 -11.35 -1.02
N GLY A 25 4.12 -11.67 -1.06
CA GLY A 25 4.86 -11.92 -2.30
C GLY A 25 5.78 -10.79 -2.77
N ASP A 26 5.81 -9.64 -2.09
CA ASP A 26 6.83 -8.64 -2.37
C ASP A 26 8.21 -9.05 -1.88
N SER A 27 9.26 -8.52 -2.51
CA SER A 27 10.64 -8.70 -2.06
C SER A 27 10.93 -8.01 -0.71
N ASN A 28 10.19 -6.95 -0.38
CA ASN A 28 10.40 -6.12 0.80
C ASN A 28 9.08 -5.58 1.35
N ASP A 29 9.10 -5.19 2.62
CA ASP A 29 8.03 -4.42 3.25
C ASP A 29 8.08 -2.94 2.86
N TRP A 30 6.92 -2.30 2.80
CA TRP A 30 6.83 -0.88 2.43
C TRP A 30 6.51 0.02 3.62
N VAL A 31 7.05 1.24 3.59
CA VAL A 31 6.72 2.31 4.55
C VAL A 31 5.42 2.99 4.13
N LEU A 32 4.46 3.08 5.05
CA LEU A 32 3.22 3.84 4.88
C LEU A 32 3.29 5.24 5.49
N ILE A 33 3.88 5.33 6.68
CA ILE A 33 4.08 6.58 7.41
C ILE A 33 5.55 6.68 7.77
N LYS A 34 6.22 7.75 7.34
CA LYS A 34 7.63 7.99 7.60
C LYS A 34 7.88 8.36 9.07
N SER A 35 9.14 8.35 9.50
CA SER A 35 9.55 8.74 10.85
C SER A 35 9.14 10.18 11.21
N ASP A 36 9.12 11.07 10.22
CA ASP A 36 8.62 12.46 10.29
C ASP A 36 7.08 12.58 10.40
N LYS A 37 6.35 11.45 10.50
CA LYS A 37 4.89 11.33 10.57
C LYS A 37 4.14 11.75 9.30
N SER A 38 4.84 12.08 8.22
CA SER A 38 4.21 12.30 6.91
C SER A 38 3.89 10.99 6.21
N SER A 39 2.82 10.99 5.42
CA SER A 39 2.37 9.83 4.64
C SER A 39 3.22 9.65 3.36
N THR A 40 3.38 8.41 2.92
CA THR A 40 3.97 8.10 1.61
C THR A 40 2.92 8.16 0.51
N TYR A 41 3.36 8.30 -0.75
CA TYR A 41 2.46 8.17 -1.90
C TYR A 41 1.80 6.79 -1.95
N PHE A 42 2.52 5.75 -1.50
CA PHE A 42 2.02 4.39 -1.45
C PHE A 42 0.79 4.24 -0.54
N LEU A 43 0.79 4.91 0.62
CA LEU A 43 -0.40 4.96 1.48
C LEU A 43 -1.59 5.63 0.77
N SER A 44 -1.35 6.73 0.06
CA SER A 44 -2.38 7.40 -0.73
C SER A 44 -2.91 6.51 -1.85
N ASP A 45 -2.05 5.77 -2.55
CA ASP A 45 -2.43 4.85 -3.61
C ASP A 45 -3.24 3.67 -3.08
N ILE A 46 -2.87 3.08 -1.94
CA ILE A 46 -3.68 2.04 -1.28
C ILE A 46 -5.06 2.58 -0.94
N ALA A 47 -5.13 3.77 -0.33
CA ALA A 47 -6.41 4.38 0.04
C ALA A 47 -7.29 4.62 -1.18
N TYR A 48 -6.70 5.13 -2.28
CA TYR A 48 -7.41 5.37 -3.53
C TYR A 48 -7.87 4.08 -4.21
N HIS A 49 -7.05 3.02 -4.21
CA HIS A 49 -7.46 1.72 -4.73
C HIS A 49 -8.58 1.11 -3.91
N TYR A 50 -8.48 1.15 -2.57
CA TYR A 50 -9.53 0.67 -1.69
C TYR A 50 -10.85 1.40 -1.94
N ASP A 51 -10.82 2.73 -2.08
CA ASP A 51 -12.00 3.51 -2.45
C ASP A 51 -12.56 3.09 -3.82
N LYS A 52 -11.72 2.99 -4.87
CA LYS A 52 -12.15 2.54 -6.21
C LYS A 52 -12.86 1.19 -6.17
N PHE A 53 -12.35 0.22 -5.41
CA PHE A 53 -12.97 -1.11 -5.27
C PHE A 53 -14.32 -1.05 -4.54
N ASN A 54 -14.50 -0.11 -3.60
CA ASN A 54 -15.77 0.05 -2.88
C ASN A 54 -16.86 0.78 -3.67
N ARG A 55 -16.55 1.36 -4.84
CA ARG A 55 -17.53 2.05 -5.70
C ARG A 55 -18.49 1.09 -6.43
N GLY A 56 -18.29 -0.22 -6.35
CA GLY A 56 -19.20 -1.24 -6.90
C GLY A 56 -18.94 -1.62 -8.36
N TYR A 57 -17.75 -1.36 -8.88
CA TYR A 57 -17.35 -1.83 -10.22
C TYR A 57 -16.85 -3.27 -10.19
N ASP A 58 -17.17 -4.06 -11.22
CA ASP A 58 -16.65 -5.44 -11.35
C ASP A 58 -15.15 -5.48 -11.69
N LYS A 59 -14.64 -4.42 -12.31
CA LYS A 59 -13.24 -4.31 -12.77
C LYS A 59 -12.70 -2.90 -12.57
N VAL A 60 -11.46 -2.81 -12.11
CA VAL A 60 -10.67 -1.58 -12.03
C VAL A 60 -9.44 -1.77 -12.90
N ILE A 61 -9.24 -0.89 -13.88
CA ILE A 61 -8.12 -0.96 -14.83
C ILE A 61 -7.16 0.19 -14.53
N ASN A 62 -5.88 -0.13 -14.36
CA ASN A 62 -4.79 0.84 -14.28
C ASN A 62 -4.08 0.90 -15.63
N VAL A 63 -3.83 2.12 -16.13
CA VAL A 63 -3.03 2.36 -17.35
C VAL A 63 -1.79 3.11 -16.92
N TRP A 64 -0.67 2.38 -16.78
CA TRP A 64 0.61 2.92 -16.30
C TRP A 64 1.67 2.80 -17.39
N GLY A 65 2.69 3.67 -17.32
CA GLY A 65 3.87 3.55 -18.16
C GLY A 65 4.66 2.28 -17.82
N SER A 66 5.40 1.73 -18.79
CA SER A 66 6.19 0.51 -18.59
C SER A 66 7.29 0.65 -17.53
N ASP A 67 7.70 1.88 -17.25
CA ASP A 67 8.65 2.28 -16.22
C ASP A 67 8.11 2.11 -14.78
N HIS A 68 6.81 1.90 -14.61
CA HIS A 68 6.16 1.69 -13.31
C HIS A 68 6.05 0.20 -12.92
N HIS A 69 6.76 -0.69 -13.64
CA HIS A 69 6.71 -2.13 -13.41
C HIS A 69 7.16 -2.52 -11.98
N SER A 70 8.13 -1.80 -11.40
CA SER A 70 8.61 -2.05 -10.03
C SER A 70 7.60 -1.72 -8.92
N HIS A 71 6.53 -0.97 -9.24
CA HIS A 71 5.43 -0.67 -8.32
C HIS A 71 4.32 -1.72 -8.36
N VAL A 72 4.42 -2.71 -9.24
CA VAL A 72 3.55 -3.88 -9.29
C VAL A 72 4.39 -5.08 -8.87
N SER A 73 4.00 -5.75 -7.78
CA SER A 73 4.60 -6.99 -7.36
C SER A 73 4.49 -8.03 -8.48
N VAL A 74 5.61 -8.69 -8.79
CA VAL A 74 5.70 -9.76 -9.80
C VAL A 74 5.88 -11.10 -9.09
#